data_AF-A0A934Q2L2-F1
#
_entry.id   AF-A0A934Q2L2-F1
#
_cell.length_a   1.000
_cell.length_b   1.000
_cell.length_c   1.000
_cell.angle_alpha   90.00
_cell.angle_beta   90.00
_cell.angle_gamma   90.00
#
_symmetry.space_group_name_H-M   'P 1'
#
loop_
_entity.id
_entity.type
_entity.pdbx_description
1 polymer ?
#
loop_
_entity_poly.entity_id
_entity_poly.type
_entity_poly.pdbx_seq_one_letter_code
_entity_poly.pdbx_strand_id
1 'polypeptide(L)'
;MAAFGLQRFIAAAQSGQRAAIRELLAEDVTTLGDGGGKATSVLGGLAGRDRVTNLFWARVAIRPAHDVPPGRAQSRPFRRRPQGGL
;
A
#
# COMPACT_ATOMS: atom_id res chain seq x y z
N MET A 1 -12.19 -22.44 0.04
CA MET A 1 -10.78 -22.78 -0.31
C MET A 1 -9.97 -21.55 -0.76
N ALA A 2 -10.05 -20.38 -0.09
CA ALA A 2 -9.30 -19.16 -0.49
C ALA A 2 -8.19 -18.73 0.51
N ALA A 3 -8.10 -19.36 1.69
CA ALA A 3 -7.19 -18.92 2.76
C ALA A 3 -5.70 -19.10 2.42
N PHE A 4 -5.34 -20.12 1.63
CA PHE A 4 -3.95 -20.46 1.33
C PHE A 4 -3.23 -19.39 0.49
N GLY A 5 -3.92 -18.77 -0.48
CA GLY A 5 -3.33 -17.74 -1.34
C GLY A 5 -2.96 -16.47 -0.58
N LEU A 6 -3.85 -16.02 0.30
CA LEU A 6 -3.60 -14.85 1.15
C LEU A 6 -2.45 -15.09 2.13
N GLN A 7 -2.43 -16.26 2.79
CA GLN A 7 -1.36 -16.60 3.74
C GLN A 7 0.01 -16.60 3.05
N ARG A 8 0.10 -17.19 1.85
CA ARG A 8 1.34 -17.18 1.05
C ARG A 8 1.73 -15.78 0.62
N PHE A 9 0.76 -14.95 0.21
CA PHE A 9 1.01 -13.58 -0.18
C PHE A 9 1.57 -12.74 0.98
N ILE A 10 0.95 -12.84 2.16
CA ILE A 10 1.41 -12.15 3.37
C ILE A 10 2.86 -12.56 3.71
N ALA A 11 3.16 -13.86 3.70
CA ALA A 11 4.49 -14.37 3.98
C ALA A 11 5.53 -13.87 2.96
N ALA A 12 5.21 -13.90 1.66
CA ALA A 12 6.09 -13.40 0.61
C ALA A 12 6.32 -11.89 0.73
N ALA A 13 5.26 -11.11 1.05
CA ALA A 13 5.34 -9.67 1.22
C ALA A 13 6.16 -9.25 2.45
N GLN A 14 6.06 -10.00 3.56
CA GLN A 14 6.84 -9.74 4.77
C GLN A 14 8.32 -10.10 4.62
N SER A 15 8.62 -11.16 3.88
CA SER A 15 10.00 -11.62 3.64
C SER A 15 10.72 -10.88 2.50
N GLY A 16 10.00 -10.09 1.71
CA GLY A 16 10.57 -9.39 0.56
C GLY A 16 10.88 -10.29 -0.64
N GLN A 17 10.28 -11.50 -0.71
CA GLN A 17 10.45 -12.43 -1.84
C GLN A 17 9.73 -11.92 -3.10
N ARG A 18 10.37 -11.01 -3.84
CA ARG A 18 9.76 -10.27 -4.97
C ARG A 18 9.11 -11.16 -6.03
N ALA A 19 9.76 -12.26 -6.42
CA ALA A 19 9.22 -13.20 -7.40
C ALA A 19 7.94 -13.89 -6.91
N ALA A 20 7.94 -14.37 -5.66
CA ALA A 20 6.77 -15.00 -5.05
C ALA A 20 5.59 -14.03 -4.90
N ILE A 21 5.85 -12.76 -4.55
CA ILE A 21 4.82 -11.71 -4.54
C ILE A 21 4.19 -11.58 -5.93
N ARG A 22 5.01 -11.54 -6.98
CA ARG A 22 4.55 -11.40 -8.36
C ARG A 22 3.68 -12.57 -8.82
N GLU A 23 4.09 -13.80 -8.55
CA GLU A 23 3.37 -15.02 -8.95
C GLU A 23 1.97 -15.13 -8.34
N LEU A 24 1.78 -14.57 -7.14
CA LEU A 24 0.53 -14.62 -6.41
C LEU A 24 -0.47 -13.54 -6.83
N LEU A 25 -0.09 -12.63 -7.73
CA LEU A 25 -0.93 -11.52 -8.18
C LEU A 25 -1.48 -11.79 -9.58
N ALA A 26 -2.75 -11.45 -9.78
CA ALA A 26 -3.34 -11.37 -11.12
C ALA A 26 -2.63 -10.30 -11.96
N GLU A 27 -2.66 -10.46 -13.28
CA GLU A 27 -1.98 -9.55 -14.21
C GLU A 27 -2.52 -8.11 -14.11
N ASP A 28 -3.83 -7.98 -13.95
CA ASP A 28 -4.62 -6.75 -13.88
C ASP A 28 -4.87 -6.25 -12.45
N VAL A 29 -4.13 -6.77 -11.47
CA VAL A 29 -4.33 -6.40 -10.07
C VAL A 29 -4.23 -4.88 -9.86
N THR A 30 -5.13 -4.35 -9.02
CA THR A 30 -5.12 -2.95 -8.62
C THR A 30 -5.08 -2.86 -7.10
N THR A 31 -4.25 -1.97 -6.57
CA THR A 31 -4.26 -1.59 -5.16
C THR A 31 -4.82 -0.19 -5.01
N LEU A 32 -5.70 0.00 -4.04
CA LEU A 32 -6.32 1.29 -3.73
C LEU A 32 -5.88 1.73 -2.33
N GLY A 33 -5.41 2.97 -2.22
CA GLY A 33 -5.15 3.63 -0.96
C GLY A 33 -6.22 4.66 -0.64
N ASP A 34 -6.67 4.71 0.61
CA ASP A 34 -7.66 5.69 1.10
C ASP A 34 -7.20 7.15 0.95
N GLY A 35 -5.89 7.40 1.07
CA GLY A 35 -5.34 8.74 0.79
C GLY A 35 -5.66 9.82 1.81
N GLY A 36 -6.25 9.50 2.98
CA GLY A 36 -6.66 10.46 4.01
C GLY A 36 -5.56 11.30 4.69
N GLY A 37 -4.36 11.42 4.11
CA GLY A 37 -3.31 12.37 4.50
C GLY A 37 -2.50 12.01 5.75
N LYS A 38 -2.72 10.84 6.35
CA LYS A 38 -2.11 10.42 7.63
C LYS A 38 -0.95 9.45 7.48
N ALA A 39 -1.01 8.58 6.47
CA ALA A 39 0.03 7.63 6.13
C ALA A 39 0.38 7.77 4.65
N THR A 40 1.60 7.38 4.29
CA THR A 40 1.97 7.30 2.86
C THR A 40 1.04 6.29 2.20
N SER A 41 0.32 6.74 1.17
CA SER A 41 -0.72 5.96 0.51
C SER A 41 -0.59 6.07 -1.00
N VAL A 42 -1.06 5.05 -1.69
CA VAL A 42 -1.15 5.04 -3.16
C VAL A 42 -2.38 5.83 -3.57
N LEU A 43 -2.20 7.15 -3.72
CA LEU A 43 -3.27 8.06 -4.16
C LEU A 43 -3.68 7.75 -5.60
N GLY A 44 -4.98 7.56 -5.83
CA GLY A 44 -5.53 7.31 -7.17
C GLY A 44 -5.44 5.85 -7.66
N GLY A 45 -4.95 4.94 -6.82
CA GLY A 45 -4.80 3.53 -7.16
C GLY A 45 -3.56 3.23 -8.02
N LEU A 46 -3.03 2.01 -7.88
CA LEU A 46 -1.91 1.50 -8.68
C LEU A 46 -2.31 0.18 -9.31
N ALA A 47 -2.41 0.17 -10.63
CA ALA A 47 -2.78 -0.98 -11.43
C ALA A 47 -1.54 -1.66 -12.04
N GLY A 48 -1.66 -2.97 -12.25
CA GLY A 48 -0.69 -3.82 -12.92
C GLY A 48 0.21 -4.57 -11.96
N ARG A 49 0.33 -5.89 -12.21
CA ARG A 49 1.11 -6.84 -11.39
C ARG A 49 2.49 -6.34 -10.99
N ASP A 50 3.31 -5.93 -11.94
CA ASP A 50 4.71 -5.55 -11.67
C ASP A 50 4.81 -4.30 -10.78
N ARG A 51 3.90 -3.34 -10.96
CA ARG A 51 3.87 -2.12 -10.14
C ARG A 51 3.43 -2.44 -8.71
N VAL A 52 2.40 -3.26 -8.55
CA VAL A 52 1.93 -3.71 -7.24
C VAL A 52 2.97 -4.59 -6.54
N THR A 53 3.66 -5.48 -7.25
CA THR A 53 4.80 -6.24 -6.72
C THR A 53 5.88 -5.31 -6.15
N ASN A 54 6.26 -4.28 -6.91
CA ASN A 54 7.30 -3.35 -6.47
C ASN A 54 6.90 -2.55 -5.24
N LEU A 55 5.62 -2.19 -5.10
CA LEU A 55 5.10 -1.52 -3.91
C LEU A 55 5.35 -2.34 -2.64
N PHE A 56 4.99 -3.63 -2.65
CA PHE A 56 5.15 -4.50 -1.48
C PHE A 56 6.62 -4.87 -1.22
N TRP A 57 7.39 -5.13 -2.27
CA TRP A 57 8.83 -5.41 -2.14
C TRP A 57 9.60 -4.21 -1.60
N ALA A 58 9.36 -3.01 -2.14
CA ALA A 58 10.06 -1.79 -1.73
C ALA A 58 9.80 -1.43 -0.27
N ARG A 59 8.63 -1.80 0.28
CA ARG A 59 8.31 -1.60 1.70
C ARG A 59 9.29 -2.31 2.63
N VAL A 60 9.80 -3.48 2.25
CA VAL A 60 10.79 -4.24 3.04
C VAL A 60 12.22 -3.86 2.65
N ALA A 61 12.47 -3.62 1.35
CA ALA A 61 13.82 -3.37 0.84
C ALA A 61 14.36 -1.96 1.15
N ILE A 62 13.49 -0.95 1.25
CA ILE A 62 13.90 0.48 1.35
C ILE A 62 13.66 1.06 2.74
N ARG A 63 12.74 0.47 3.55
CA ARG A 63 12.43 0.96 4.90
C ARG A 63 12.32 -0.20 5.90
N PRO A 64 13.01 -0.17 7.05
CA PRO A 64 12.62 -1.01 8.18
C PRO A 64 11.19 -0.64 8.61
N ALA A 65 10.43 -1.62 9.12
CA ALA A 65 9.05 -1.41 9.57
C ALA A 65 8.97 -0.20 10.52
N HIS A 66 8.24 0.85 10.13
CA HIS A 66 7.96 1.95 11.04
C HIS A 66 6.66 1.68 11.80
N ASP A 67 6.74 1.78 13.12
CA ASP A 67 5.58 1.97 13.98
C ASP A 67 5.05 3.39 13.74
N VAL A 68 3.84 3.51 13.18
CA VAL A 68 3.06 4.75 13.36
C VAL A 68 2.53 4.67 14.79
N PRO A 69 2.91 5.59 15.71
CA PRO A 69 2.35 5.57 17.05
C PRO A 69 0.82 5.75 16.96
N PRO A 70 0.02 4.91 17.63
CA PRO A 70 -1.44 5.06 17.69
C PRO A 70 -1.76 6.37 18.42
N GLY A 71 -1.85 7.47 17.67
CA GLY A 71 -2.09 8.80 18.25
C GLY A 71 -1.71 9.95 17.34
N ARG A 72 -0.75 9.78 16.42
CA ARG A 72 -0.39 10.84 15.45
C ARG A 72 -1.31 10.91 14.23
N ALA A 73 -2.12 9.87 14.03
CA ALA A 73 -2.91 9.67 12.82
C ALA A 73 -4.35 10.22 12.91
N GLN A 74 -4.79 10.93 13.95
CA GLN A 74 -6.18 11.43 14.01
C GLN A 74 -6.31 12.79 14.72
N SER A 75 -5.80 13.90 14.15
CA SER A 75 -6.15 15.24 14.68
C SER A 75 -5.81 16.46 13.82
N ARG A 76 -5.73 16.36 12.49
CA ARG A 76 -5.78 17.56 11.64
C ARG A 76 -7.02 17.53 10.76
N PRO A 77 -7.95 18.51 10.90
CA PRO A 77 -9.09 18.57 10.01
C PRO A 77 -8.59 18.71 8.57
N PHE A 78 -9.25 18.00 7.66
CA PHE A 78 -9.09 18.18 6.22
C PHE A 78 -9.45 19.63 5.88
N ARG A 79 -8.45 20.54 5.81
CA ARG A 79 -8.68 21.88 5.29
C ARG A 79 -8.98 21.74 3.80
N ARG A 80 -10.23 21.96 3.41
CA ARG A 80 -10.55 22.22 2.00
C ARG A 80 -9.63 23.35 1.53
N ARG A 81 -8.89 23.16 0.43
CA ARG A 81 -8.32 24.31 -0.28
C ARG A 81 -9.48 25.25 -0.61
N PRO A 82 -9.38 26.56 -0.36
CA PRO A 82 -10.35 27.50 -0.90
C PRO A 82 -10.35 27.30 -2.42
N GLN A 83 -11.51 26.94 -2.98
CA GLN A 83 -11.73 27.13 -4.41
C GLN A 83 -11.72 28.64 -4.63
N GLY A 84 -10.84 29.11 -5.50
CA GLY A 84 -10.74 30.52 -5.84
C GLY A 84 -12.10 31.07 -6.25
N GLY A 85 -12.51 32.15 -5.60
CA GLY A 85 -13.57 33.05 -6.03
C GLY A 85 -12.94 34.43 -6.21
N LEU A 86 -13.25 35.03 -7.36
CA LEU A 86 -12.74 36.28 -7.94
C LEU A 86 -12.66 37.46 -6.97
#